data_AF-A0A537EZW0-F1
#
_entry.id   AF-A0A537EZW0-F1
#
_cell.length_a   1.000
_cell.length_b   1.000
_cell.length_c   1.000
_cell.angle_alpha   90.00
_cell.angle_beta   90.00
_cell.angle_gamma   90.00
#
_symmetry.space_group_name_H-M   'P 1'
#
loop_
_entity.id
_entity.type
_entity.pdbx_description
1 polymer ?
#
loop_
_entity_poly.entity_id
_entity_poly.type
_entity_poly.pdbx_seq_one_letter_code
_entity_poly.pdbx_strand_id
1 'polypeptide(L)'
;MSVNPNARVLLTAILELIVGGVVVLGGAALISFSVDATGKALGVIHGALGLVGLSAGVLLLAKKGMVWTLTVWTNVLIIVFSTASEVALFGAGSLPSDQFVDSITGTALAIVITAVVIVLLMKPDLKVFLRKR
;
A
#
# COMPACT_ATOMS: atom_id res chain seq x y z
N MET A 1 0.20 -28.81 -8.19
CA MET A 1 -0.42 -28.72 -6.85
C MET A 1 -1.39 -27.53 -6.82
N SER A 2 -2.70 -27.75 -6.67
CA SER A 2 -3.64 -26.64 -6.47
C SER A 2 -3.47 -26.09 -5.05
N VAL A 3 -2.79 -24.95 -4.93
CA VAL A 3 -2.61 -24.30 -3.63
C VAL A 3 -3.98 -23.87 -3.07
N ASN A 4 -4.23 -24.13 -1.79
CA ASN A 4 -5.49 -23.84 -1.11
C ASN A 4 -5.85 -22.34 -1.22
N PRO A 5 -7.04 -21.97 -1.74
CA PRO A 5 -7.44 -20.57 -1.89
C PRO A 5 -7.48 -19.81 -0.56
N ASN A 6 -7.79 -20.48 0.56
CA ASN A 6 -7.76 -19.84 1.88
C ASN A 6 -6.34 -19.44 2.30
N ALA A 7 -5.34 -20.27 2.01
CA ALA A 7 -3.94 -19.95 2.29
C ALA A 7 -3.46 -18.78 1.42
N ARG A 8 -3.93 -18.70 0.17
CA ARG A 8 -3.65 -17.56 -0.72
C ARG A 8 -4.29 -16.27 -0.22
N VAL A 9 -5.54 -16.31 0.24
CA VAL A 9 -6.20 -15.14 0.86
C VAL A 9 -5.43 -14.69 2.09
N LEU A 10 -5.04 -15.62 2.98
CA LEU A 10 -4.28 -15.28 4.17
C LEU A 10 -2.94 -14.62 3.84
N LEU A 11 -2.19 -15.19 2.90
CA LEU A 11 -0.93 -14.59 2.43
C LEU A 11 -1.17 -13.18 1.86
N THR A 12 -2.19 -13.03 1.02
CA THR A 12 -2.53 -11.73 0.41
C THR A 12 -2.91 -10.71 1.48
N ALA A 13 -3.66 -11.12 2.50
CA ALA A 13 -4.03 -10.27 3.62
C ALA A 13 -2.82 -9.84 4.46
N ILE A 14 -1.89 -10.76 4.74
CA ILE A 14 -0.66 -10.43 5.47
C ILE A 14 0.18 -9.42 4.69
N LEU A 15 0.35 -9.63 3.39
CA LEU A 15 1.09 -8.69 2.53
C LEU A 15 0.41 -7.32 2.49
N GLU A 16 -0.93 -7.28 2.41
CA GLU A 16 -1.70 -6.04 2.43
C GLU A 16 -1.56 -5.30 3.77
N LEU A 17 -1.54 -6.02 4.89
CA LEU A 17 -1.29 -5.43 6.21
C LEU A 17 0.12 -4.85 6.33
N ILE A 18 1.12 -5.53 5.77
CA ILE A 18 2.51 -5.04 5.73
C ILE A 18 2.58 -3.75 4.89
N VAL A 19 1.99 -3.75 3.68
CA VAL A 19 1.92 -2.56 2.82
C VAL A 19 1.23 -1.41 3.56
N GLY A 20 0.04 -1.66 4.10
CA GLY A 20 -0.71 -0.64 4.83
C GLY A 20 0.10 -0.07 5.99
N GLY A 21 0.77 -0.93 6.76
CA GLY A 21 1.65 -0.51 7.86
C GLY A 21 2.83 0.34 7.39
N VAL A 22 3.57 -0.09 6.36
CA VAL A 22 4.69 0.66 5.78
C VAL A 22 4.24 2.04 5.29
N VAL A 23 3.09 2.10 4.60
CA VAL A 23 2.53 3.35 4.07
C VAL A 23 2.02 4.25 5.20
N VAL A 24 1.41 3.73 6.26
CA VAL A 24 1.05 4.56 7.44
C VAL A 24 2.30 5.15 8.09
N LEU A 25 3.33 4.33 8.32
CA LEU A 25 4.57 4.76 8.94
C LEU A 25 5.33 5.77 8.06
N GLY A 26 5.36 5.55 6.74
CA GLY A 26 5.91 6.49 5.77
C GLY A 26 5.18 7.83 5.80
N GLY A 27 3.85 7.82 5.88
CA GLY A 27 3.06 9.05 6.03
C GLY A 27 3.37 9.81 7.32
N ALA A 28 3.47 9.10 8.45
CA ALA A 28 3.84 9.69 9.73
C ALA A 28 5.28 10.26 9.72
N ALA A 29 6.21 9.57 9.06
CA ALA A 29 7.58 10.03 8.86
C ALA A 29 7.60 11.30 8.02
N LEU A 30 6.87 11.35 6.91
CA LEU A 30 6.76 12.56 6.08
C LEU A 30 6.21 13.76 6.87
N ILE A 31 5.17 13.56 7.70
CA ILE A 31 4.64 14.64 8.55
C ILE A 31 5.70 15.16 9.53
N SER A 32 6.54 14.27 10.06
CA SER A 32 7.51 14.59 11.10
C SER A 32 8.80 15.22 10.54
N PHE A 33 9.28 14.72 9.40
CA PHE A 33 10.59 15.07 8.85
C PHE A 33 10.54 16.06 7.68
N SER A 34 9.36 16.30 7.08
CA SER A 34 9.26 17.29 6.01
C SER A 34 9.45 18.72 6.54
N VAL A 35 10.27 19.50 5.84
CA VAL A 35 10.58 20.88 6.22
C VAL A 35 9.50 21.89 5.81
N ASP A 36 8.63 21.51 4.88
CA ASP A 36 7.58 22.37 4.33
C ASP A 36 6.17 21.76 4.41
N ALA A 37 5.16 22.58 4.09
CA ALA A 37 3.75 22.18 4.16
C ALA A 37 3.34 21.16 3.11
N THR A 38 3.99 21.14 1.93
CA THR A 38 3.71 20.17 0.86
C THR A 38 4.09 18.78 1.32
N GLY A 39 5.30 18.58 1.83
CA GLY A 39 5.75 17.27 2.34
C GLY A 39 4.85 16.75 3.47
N LYS A 40 4.42 17.63 4.38
CA LYS A 40 3.46 17.27 5.44
C LYS A 40 2.09 16.89 4.92
N ALA A 41 1.56 17.63 3.94
CA ALA A 41 0.28 17.32 3.31
C ALA A 41 0.32 15.96 2.58
N LEU A 42 1.40 15.69 1.85
CA LEU A 42 1.63 14.38 1.23
C LEU A 42 1.66 13.28 2.28
N GLY A 43 2.33 13.50 3.42
CA GLY A 43 2.36 12.55 4.53
C GLY A 43 0.97 12.23 5.11
N VAL A 44 0.08 13.21 5.23
CA VAL A 44 -1.31 12.98 5.66
C VAL A 44 -2.06 12.07 4.67
N ILE A 45 -1.94 12.34 3.37
CA ILE A 45 -2.58 11.53 2.34
C ILE A 45 -2.00 10.11 2.34
N HIS A 46 -0.68 9.98 2.48
CA HIS A 46 0.00 8.69 2.57
C HIS A 46 -0.51 7.90 3.78
N GLY A 47 -0.59 8.54 4.96
CA GLY A 47 -1.15 7.93 6.16
C GLY A 47 -2.59 7.44 5.96
N ALA A 48 -3.45 8.25 5.33
CA ALA A 48 -4.83 7.86 5.02
C ALA A 48 -4.89 6.66 4.04
N LEU A 49 -4.08 6.66 2.98
CA LEU A 49 -3.99 5.53 2.05
C LEU A 49 -3.50 4.25 2.74
N GLY A 50 -2.52 4.36 3.64
CA GLY A 50 -2.04 3.24 4.44
C GLY A 50 -3.13 2.66 5.35
N LEU A 51 -3.95 3.51 5.98
CA LEU A 51 -5.10 3.07 6.79
C LEU A 51 -6.16 2.35 5.93
N VAL A 52 -6.39 2.82 4.70
CA VAL A 52 -7.27 2.13 3.74
C VAL A 52 -6.67 0.77 3.34
N GLY A 53 -5.36 0.68 3.14
CA GLY A 53 -4.65 -0.59 2.91
C GLY A 53 -4.80 -1.56 4.09
N LEU A 54 -4.56 -1.10 5.31
CA LEU A 54 -4.80 -1.91 6.53
C LEU A 54 -6.25 -2.42 6.59
N SER A 55 -7.21 -1.56 6.30
CA SER A 55 -8.64 -1.92 6.26
C SER A 55 -8.93 -2.98 5.19
N ALA A 56 -8.31 -2.87 4.02
CA ALA A 56 -8.40 -3.88 2.96
C ALA A 56 -7.82 -5.23 3.41
N GLY A 57 -6.67 -5.23 4.09
CA GLY A 57 -6.07 -6.43 4.68
C GLY A 57 -6.98 -7.13 5.68
N VAL A 58 -7.61 -6.37 6.59
CA VAL A 58 -8.60 -6.92 7.54
C VAL A 58 -9.83 -7.47 6.81
N LEU A 59 -10.34 -6.78 5.79
CA LEU A 59 -11.47 -7.23 5.01
C LEU A 59 -11.15 -8.50 4.19
N LEU A 60 -9.89 -8.68 3.76
CA LEU A 60 -9.44 -9.92 3.10
C LEU A 60 -9.54 -11.11 4.05
N LEU A 61 -9.15 -10.94 5.31
CA LEU A 61 -9.32 -11.97 6.34
C LEU A 61 -10.80 -12.31 6.57
N ALA A 62 -11.66 -11.30 6.55
CA ALA A 62 -13.11 -11.46 6.71
C ALA A 62 -13.82 -12.04 5.46
N LYS A 63 -13.15 -12.09 4.30
CA LYS A 63 -13.67 -12.60 3.03
C LYS A 63 -15.03 -11.98 2.64
N LYS A 64 -15.22 -10.68 2.88
CA LYS A 64 -16.48 -9.97 2.57
C LYS A 64 -16.56 -9.55 1.10
N GLY A 65 -17.78 -9.48 0.56
CA GLY A 65 -18.03 -8.94 -0.77
C GLY A 65 -17.42 -7.55 -1.01
N MET A 66 -17.02 -7.31 -2.26
CA MET A 66 -16.27 -6.12 -2.74
C MET A 66 -14.80 -5.99 -2.28
N VAL A 67 -14.29 -6.88 -1.40
CA VAL A 67 -12.91 -6.80 -0.90
C VAL A 67 -11.87 -6.82 -2.02
N TRP A 68 -12.11 -7.60 -3.08
CA TRP A 68 -11.21 -7.69 -4.22
C TRP A 68 -11.04 -6.32 -4.91
N THR A 69 -12.14 -5.63 -5.18
CA THR A 69 -12.14 -4.35 -5.88
C THR A 69 -11.44 -3.29 -5.03
N LEU A 70 -11.79 -3.22 -3.74
CA LEU A 70 -11.15 -2.30 -2.81
C LEU A 70 -9.63 -2.54 -2.76
N THR A 71 -9.20 -3.79 -2.54
CA THR A 71 -7.77 -4.11 -2.41
C THR A 71 -6.99 -3.77 -3.68
N VAL A 72 -7.51 -4.13 -4.86
CA VAL A 72 -6.84 -3.82 -6.13
C VAL A 72 -6.69 -2.31 -6.32
N TRP A 73 -7.75 -1.53 -6.13
CA TRP A 73 -7.69 -0.09 -6.33
C TRP A 73 -6.84 0.62 -5.27
N THR A 74 -6.89 0.20 -4.01
CA THR A 74 -6.01 0.73 -2.97
C THR A 74 -4.54 0.51 -3.33
N ASN A 75 -4.16 -0.68 -3.78
CA ASN A 75 -2.79 -0.95 -4.20
C ASN A 75 -2.37 -0.12 -5.43
N VAL A 76 -3.26 0.04 -6.42
CA VAL A 76 -3.00 0.91 -7.58
C VAL A 76 -2.79 2.36 -7.13
N LEU A 77 -3.63 2.86 -6.22
CA LEU A 77 -3.52 4.21 -5.67
C LEU A 77 -2.22 4.39 -4.87
N ILE A 78 -1.82 3.40 -4.08
CA ILE A 78 -0.53 3.42 -3.36
C ILE A 78 0.61 3.53 -4.37
N ILE A 79 0.65 2.69 -5.42
CA ILE A 79 1.72 2.76 -6.43
C ILE A 79 1.78 4.14 -7.08
N VAL A 80 0.65 4.63 -7.59
CA VAL A 80 0.59 5.90 -8.32
C VAL A 80 0.92 7.07 -7.40
N PHE A 81 0.30 7.13 -6.22
CA PHE A 81 0.48 8.22 -5.29
C PHE A 81 1.88 8.24 -4.69
N SER A 82 2.42 7.09 -4.24
CA SER A 82 3.78 7.02 -3.70
C SER A 82 4.83 7.42 -4.74
N THR A 83 4.66 6.99 -6.00
CA THR A 83 5.58 7.40 -7.08
C THR A 83 5.50 8.91 -7.33
N ALA A 84 4.29 9.47 -7.42
CA ALA A 84 4.11 10.90 -7.65
C ALA A 84 4.60 11.75 -6.47
N SER A 85 4.40 11.27 -5.23
CA SER A 85 4.87 11.98 -4.03
C SER A 85 6.38 12.02 -3.96
N GLU A 86 7.09 10.94 -4.31
CA GLU A 86 8.57 10.96 -4.33
C GLU A 86 9.12 11.97 -5.34
N VAL A 87 8.50 12.07 -6.52
CA VAL A 87 8.88 13.08 -7.53
C VAL A 87 8.64 14.49 -7.00
N ALA A 88 7.53 14.72 -6.31
CA ALA A 88 7.22 16.02 -5.71
C ALA A 88 8.17 16.38 -4.57
N LEU A 89 8.48 15.44 -3.67
CA LEU A 89 9.42 15.61 -2.55
C LEU A 89 10.82 15.93 -3.05
N PHE A 90 11.27 15.24 -4.11
CA PHE A 90 12.56 15.51 -4.75
C PHE A 90 12.60 16.92 -5.36
N GLY A 91 11.59 17.28 -6.15
CA GLY A 91 11.54 18.58 -6.82
C GLY A 91 11.44 19.77 -5.86
N ALA A 92 10.77 19.58 -4.71
CA ALA A 92 10.61 20.60 -3.69
C ALA A 92 11.76 20.66 -2.67
N GLY A 93 12.62 19.63 -2.60
CA GLY A 93 13.65 19.53 -1.55
C GLY A 93 13.05 19.38 -0.15
N SER A 94 11.89 18.71 -0.05
CA SER A 94 11.08 18.65 1.17
C SER A 94 11.69 17.81 2.30
N LEU A 95 12.68 16.99 2.00
CA LEU A 95 13.36 16.11 2.95
C LEU A 95 14.88 16.35 2.96
N PRO A 96 15.53 16.24 4.13
CA PRO A 96 16.98 16.07 4.22
C PRO A 96 17.46 14.88 3.39
N SER A 97 18.69 14.92 2.88
CA SER A 97 19.21 13.91 1.94
C SER A 97 19.25 12.49 2.51
N ASP A 98 19.54 12.34 3.81
CA ASP A 98 19.50 11.07 4.53
C ASP A 98 18.07 10.52 4.62
N GLN A 99 17.12 11.37 5.01
CA GLN A 99 15.70 11.00 5.12
C GLN A 99 15.06 10.71 3.76
N PHE A 100 15.54 11.35 2.70
CA PHE A 100 15.07 11.11 1.34
C PHE A 100 15.46 9.70 0.83
N VAL A 101 16.66 9.23 1.16
CA VAL A 101 17.10 7.86 0.82
C VAL A 101 16.25 6.81 1.54
N ASP A 102 15.93 7.04 2.82
CA ASP A 102 15.04 6.17 3.59
C ASP A 102 13.62 6.17 3.03
N SER A 103 13.11 7.34 2.62
CA SER A 103 11.80 7.48 1.94
C SER A 103 11.74 6.63 0.67
N ILE A 104 12.72 6.78 -0.23
CA ILE A 104 12.78 6.00 -1.48
C ILE A 104 12.78 4.50 -1.18
N THR A 105 13.55 4.06 -0.18
CA THR A 105 13.65 2.65 0.19
C THR A 105 12.29 2.10 0.66
N GLY A 106 11.61 2.84 1.53
CA GLY A 106 10.26 2.50 1.99
C GLY A 106 9.24 2.46 0.85
N THR A 107 9.27 3.46 -0.03
CA THR A 107 8.39 3.54 -1.20
C THR A 107 8.62 2.38 -2.17
N ALA A 108 9.88 2.05 -2.49
CA ALA A 108 10.21 0.92 -3.36
C ALA A 108 9.71 -0.41 -2.78
N LEU A 109 9.88 -0.62 -1.47
CA LEU A 109 9.36 -1.80 -0.77
C LEU A 109 7.83 -1.89 -0.88
N ALA A 110 7.12 -0.79 -0.59
CA ALA A 110 5.67 -0.74 -0.70
C ALA A 110 5.18 -1.02 -2.14
N ILE A 111 5.83 -0.46 -3.15
CA ILE A 111 5.50 -0.67 -4.57
C ILE A 111 5.70 -2.13 -4.98
N VAL A 112 6.80 -2.78 -4.56
CA VAL A 112 7.03 -4.19 -4.88
C VAL A 112 5.97 -5.07 -4.25
N ILE A 113 5.65 -4.88 -2.97
CA ILE A 113 4.66 -5.72 -2.29
C ILE A 113 3.26 -5.47 -2.86
N THR A 114 2.88 -4.22 -3.13
CA THR A 114 1.58 -3.88 -3.75
C THR A 114 1.42 -4.52 -5.13
N ALA A 115 2.47 -4.50 -5.96
CA ALA A 115 2.46 -5.19 -7.24
C ALA A 115 2.29 -6.71 -7.08
N VAL A 116 2.95 -7.32 -6.11
CA VAL A 116 2.78 -8.74 -5.79
C VAL A 116 1.35 -9.04 -5.34
N VAL A 117 0.76 -8.23 -4.47
CA VAL A 117 -0.64 -8.37 -4.03
C VAL A 117 -1.59 -8.33 -5.23
N ILE A 118 -1.41 -7.37 -6.14
CA ILE A 118 -2.23 -7.28 -7.36
C ILE A 118 -2.08 -8.55 -8.20
N VAL A 119 -0.85 -9.03 -8.44
CA VAL A 119 -0.62 -10.26 -9.21
C VAL A 119 -1.29 -11.47 -8.56
N LEU A 120 -1.25 -11.59 -7.23
CA LEU A 120 -1.93 -12.65 -6.50
C LEU A 120 -3.45 -12.57 -6.67
N LEU A 121 -4.03 -11.36 -6.54
CA LEU A 121 -5.47 -11.11 -6.70
C LEU A 121 -5.97 -11.32 -8.14
N MET A 122 -5.10 -11.18 -9.15
CA MET A 122 -5.46 -11.43 -10.55
C MET A 122 -5.50 -12.92 -10.90
N LYS A 123 -5.01 -13.82 -10.03
CA LYS A 123 -5.10 -15.26 -10.27
C LYS A 123 -6.58 -15.70 -10.32
N PRO A 124 -7.00 -16.44 -11.37
CA PRO A 124 -8.42 -16.74 -11.61
C PRO A 124 -9.13 -17.40 -10.43
N ASP A 125 -8.45 -18.32 -9.74
CA ASP A 125 -8.98 -19.03 -8.59
C ASP A 125 -9.29 -18.09 -7.41
N LEU A 126 -8.38 -17.16 -7.12
CA LEU A 126 -8.54 -16.21 -6.01
C LEU A 126 -9.57 -15.12 -6.34
N LYS A 127 -9.53 -14.62 -7.58
CA LYS A 127 -10.49 -13.63 -8.09
C LYS A 127 -11.92 -14.15 -8.02
N VAL A 128 -12.16 -15.38 -8.49
CA VAL A 128 -13.49 -16.00 -8.45
C VAL A 128 -13.90 -16.28 -7.01
N PHE A 129 -12.99 -16.77 -6.16
CA PHE A 129 -13.27 -17.07 -4.77
C PHE A 129 -13.71 -15.82 -3.97
N LEU A 130 -13.01 -14.70 -4.13
CA LEU A 130 -13.30 -13.46 -3.42
C LEU A 130 -14.50 -12.68 -3.98
N ARG A 131 -14.88 -12.89 -5.25
CA ARG A 131 -16.07 -12.24 -5.85
C ARG A 131 -17.38 -12.96 -5.57
N LYS A 132 -17.33 -14.22 -5.14
CA LYS A 132 -18.52 -15.04 -4.83
C LYS A 132 -18.97 -14.96 -3.35
N ARG A 133 -18.17 -14.28 -2.52
CA ARG A 133 -18.42 -14.06 -1.09
C ARG A 133 -18.81 -12.61 -0.86
#